data_AF-A0A962W9X1-F1
#
_entry.id   AF-A0A962W9X1-F1
#
_cell.length_a   1.000
_cell.length_b   1.000
_cell.length_c   1.000
_cell.angle_alpha   90.00
_cell.angle_beta   90.00
_cell.angle_gamma   90.00
#
_symmetry.space_group_name_H-M   'P 1'
#
loop_
_entity.id
_entity.type
_entity.pdbx_description
1 polymer ?
#
loop_
_entity_poly.entity_id
_entity_poly.type
_entity_poly.pdbx_seq_one_letter_code
_entity_poly.pdbx_strand_id
1 'polypeptide(L)'
;MFGNLVLSNVPGPREPVYFNTYKMVDWFSTGQVFDGSSLNITLWSYCDHANLCILADQKVLPDGWVLYDYFVEELDRLVDLIPAQDATDKEHSK
;
A
#
# COMPACT_ATOMS: atom_id res chain seq x y z
N MET A 1 -1.44 5.51 25.38
CA MET A 1 -1.08 5.41 23.96
C MET A 1 -2.20 6.13 23.21
N PHE A 2 -1.95 7.29 22.59
CA PHE A 2 -3.00 8.18 22.05
C PHE A 2 -2.97 8.21 20.51
N GLY A 3 -3.19 7.06 19.86
CA GLY A 3 -3.29 6.98 18.40
C GLY A 3 -4.68 6.51 18.00
N ASN A 4 -5.28 7.13 16.98
CA ASN A 4 -6.60 6.72 16.46
C ASN A 4 -6.52 5.48 15.56
N LEU A 5 -5.35 5.29 14.92
CA LEU A 5 -5.06 4.15 14.06
C LEU A 5 -3.54 3.91 14.03
N VAL A 6 -3.15 2.71 13.61
CA VAL A 6 -1.76 2.39 13.30
C VAL A 6 -1.53 2.51 11.80
N LEU A 7 -0.55 3.33 11.42
CA LEU A 7 -0.07 3.45 10.04
C LEU A 7 1.41 3.11 10.00
N SER A 8 1.79 2.18 9.13
CA SER A 8 3.20 1.84 8.90
C SER A 8 3.55 1.83 7.42
N ASN A 9 4.78 2.21 7.11
CA ASN A 9 5.37 2.15 5.78
C ASN A 9 6.64 1.32 5.87
N VAL A 10 6.64 0.14 5.27
CA VAL A 10 7.70 -0.84 5.38
C VAL A 10 8.33 -1.06 4.00
N PRO A 11 9.55 -0.54 3.77
CA PRO A 11 10.26 -0.77 2.52
C PRO A 11 10.60 -2.26 2.36
N GLY A 12 10.12 -2.86 1.28
CA GLY A 12 10.50 -4.22 0.89
C GLY A 12 11.56 -4.24 -0.21
N PRO A 13 11.90 -5.44 -0.71
CA PRO A 13 12.95 -5.63 -1.72
C PRO A 13 12.62 -4.93 -3.04
N ARG A 14 13.65 -4.33 -3.66
CA ARG A 14 13.56 -3.73 -5.01
C ARG A 14 13.74 -4.75 -6.13
N GLU A 15 14.37 -5.88 -5.84
CA GLU A 15 14.60 -6.95 -6.80
C GLU A 15 13.62 -8.11 -6.60
N PRO A 16 13.22 -8.83 -7.66
CA PRO A 16 12.31 -9.96 -7.53
C PRO A 16 12.88 -11.08 -6.66
N VAL A 17 12.17 -11.41 -5.59
CA VAL A 17 12.46 -12.55 -4.72
C VAL A 17 11.74 -13.83 -5.17
N TYR A 18 12.38 -14.98 -4.91
CA TYR A 18 11.90 -16.30 -5.32
C TYR A 18 11.88 -17.27 -4.14
N PHE A 19 10.88 -18.14 -4.11
CA PHE A 19 10.88 -19.36 -3.31
C PHE A 19 11.14 -20.54 -4.25
N ASN A 20 12.38 -21.05 -4.26
CA ASN A 20 12.89 -21.96 -5.29
C ASN A 20 12.68 -21.37 -6.70
N THR A 21 11.81 -21.98 -7.51
CA THR A 21 11.49 -21.54 -8.87
C THR A 21 10.25 -20.64 -8.95
N TYR A 22 9.58 -20.38 -7.82
CA TYR A 22 8.36 -19.58 -7.77
C TYR A 22 8.70 -18.12 -7.49
N LYS A 23 8.33 -17.23 -8.41
CA LYS A 23 8.46 -15.78 -8.25
C LYS A 23 7.37 -15.29 -7.28
N MET A 24 7.76 -14.47 -6.30
CA MET A 24 6.77 -13.73 -5.50
C MET A 24 6.06 -12.71 -6.40
N VAL A 25 4.73 -12.69 -6.34
CA VAL A 25 3.91 -11.76 -7.12
C VAL A 25 3.48 -10.58 -6.29
N ASP A 26 3.02 -10.85 -5.06
CA ASP A 26 2.53 -9.84 -4.14
C ASP A 26 2.98 -10.14 -2.71
N TRP A 27 3.02 -9.08 -1.91
CA TRP A 27 3.42 -9.12 -0.51
C TRP A 27 2.39 -8.38 0.33
N PHE A 28 1.66 -9.13 1.15
CA PHE A 28 0.67 -8.58 2.08
C PHE A 28 1.00 -8.98 3.50
N SER A 29 0.62 -8.13 4.45
CA SER A 29 0.72 -8.43 5.88
C SER A 29 -0.57 -8.08 6.59
N THR A 30 -0.92 -8.89 7.58
CA THR A 30 -1.94 -8.51 8.57
C THR A 30 -1.24 -7.92 9.78
N GLY A 31 -1.46 -6.62 10.03
CA GLY A 31 -1.03 -5.98 11.28
C GLY A 31 -1.82 -6.50 12.49
N GLN A 32 -1.76 -5.77 13.60
CA GLN A 32 -2.51 -6.10 14.82
C GLN A 32 -3.66 -5.10 15.02
N VAL A 33 -4.84 -5.65 15.37
CA VAL A 33 -5.97 -4.91 15.96
C VAL A 33 -5.98 -5.23 17.45
N PHE A 34 -6.04 -4.22 18.30
CA PHE A 34 -5.95 -4.36 19.75
C PHE A 34 -6.85 -3.33 20.45
N ASP A 35 -7.05 -3.51 21.76
CA ASP A 35 -7.89 -2.60 22.53
C ASP A 35 -7.40 -1.14 22.43
N GLY A 36 -8.28 -0.25 21.98
CA GLY A 36 -7.95 1.14 21.68
C GLY A 36 -7.49 1.44 20.25
N SER A 37 -7.38 0.44 19.35
CA SER A 37 -7.13 0.66 17.92
C SER A 37 -7.91 -0.34 17.06
N SER A 38 -8.99 0.14 16.42
CA SER A 38 -9.86 -0.67 15.56
C SER A 38 -9.37 -0.78 14.11
N LEU A 39 -8.28 -0.10 13.75
CA LEU A 39 -7.78 -0.02 12.39
C LEU A 39 -6.24 -0.08 12.36
N ASN A 40 -5.72 -0.91 11.46
CA ASN A 40 -4.30 -0.99 11.14
C ASN A 40 -4.13 -0.91 9.63
N ILE A 41 -3.29 0.02 9.18
CA ILE A 41 -2.92 0.20 7.78
C ILE A 41 -1.41 0.00 7.66
N THR A 42 -1.00 -0.90 6.76
CA THR A 42 0.41 -1.16 6.47
C THR A 42 0.65 -1.03 4.98
N LEU A 43 1.58 -0.17 4.60
CA LEU A 43 2.09 -0.04 3.25
C LEU A 43 3.38 -0.84 3.12
N TRP A 44 3.44 -1.72 2.13
CA TRP A 44 4.67 -2.40 1.70
C TRP A 44 5.09 -1.91 0.32
N SER A 45 6.39 -1.91 0.04
CA SER A 45 6.90 -1.82 -1.33
C SER A 45 7.50 -3.15 -1.77
N TYR A 46 7.26 -3.58 -3.00
CA TYR A 46 7.93 -4.73 -3.60
C TYR A 46 8.16 -4.48 -5.09
N CYS A 47 9.42 -4.53 -5.53
CA CYS A 47 9.81 -4.07 -6.87
C CYS A 47 9.24 -2.65 -7.14
N ASP A 48 8.48 -2.50 -8.22
CA ASP A 48 7.83 -1.25 -8.61
C ASP A 48 6.38 -1.12 -8.12
N HIS A 49 5.96 -2.01 -7.21
CA HIS A 49 4.61 -2.05 -6.67
C HIS A 49 4.57 -1.57 -5.21
N ALA A 50 3.46 -0.92 -4.87
CA ALA A 50 3.10 -0.54 -3.52
C ALA A 50 1.85 -1.33 -3.09
N ASN A 51 1.94 -2.06 -1.99
CA ASN A 51 0.87 -2.93 -1.49
C ASN A 51 0.26 -2.33 -0.22
N LEU A 52 -0.98 -1.86 -0.33
CA LEU A 52 -1.74 -1.34 0.81
C LEU A 52 -2.49 -2.48 1.51
N CYS A 53 -2.22 -2.68 2.79
CA CYS A 53 -2.89 -3.68 3.63
C CYS A 53 -3.75 -2.97 4.67
N ILE A 54 -5.05 -3.24 4.68
CA ILE A 54 -6.00 -2.69 5.65
C ILE A 54 -6.56 -3.84 6.50
N LEU A 55 -6.41 -3.74 7.81
CA LEU A 55 -7.01 -4.66 8.78
C LEU A 55 -7.88 -3.88 9.76
N ALA A 56 -9.15 -4.27 9.86
CA ALA A 56 -10.14 -3.55 10.67
C ALA A 56 -10.89 -4.49 11.63
N ASP A 57 -11.30 -3.96 12.78
CA ASP A 57 -12.27 -4.62 13.65
C ASP A 57 -13.66 -4.55 13.01
N GLN A 58 -14.19 -5.70 12.58
CA GLN A 58 -15.50 -5.81 11.95
C GLN A 58 -16.65 -5.27 12.83
N LYS A 59 -16.49 -5.23 14.17
CA LYS A 59 -17.51 -4.66 15.05
C LYS A 59 -17.61 -3.14 14.96
N VAL A 60 -16.52 -2.48 14.59
CA VAL A 60 -16.42 -1.01 14.47
C VAL A 60 -16.56 -0.59 13.00
N LEU A 61 -15.92 -1.31 12.09
CA LEU A 61 -15.95 -1.10 10.65
C LEU A 61 -16.36 -2.42 9.96
N PRO A 62 -17.67 -2.65 9.71
CA PRO A 62 -18.17 -3.92 9.20
C PRO A 62 -17.62 -4.36 7.85
N ASP A 63 -17.19 -3.38 7.04
CA ASP A 63 -16.59 -3.62 5.73
C ASP A 63 -15.35 -2.74 5.53
N GLY A 64 -14.18 -3.39 5.55
CA GLY A 64 -12.89 -2.73 5.32
C GLY A 64 -12.69 -2.27 3.87
N TRP A 65 -13.41 -2.86 2.91
CA TRP A 65 -13.28 -2.52 1.50
C TRP A 65 -13.75 -1.10 1.20
N VAL A 66 -14.71 -0.57 1.95
CA VAL A 66 -15.14 0.83 1.83
C VAL A 66 -13.96 1.80 2.01
N LEU A 67 -13.05 1.52 2.96
CA LEU A 67 -11.85 2.37 3.15
C LEU A 67 -10.84 2.20 2.01
N TYR A 68 -10.72 0.99 1.47
CA TYR A 68 -9.88 0.74 0.30
C TYR A 68 -10.39 1.51 -0.93
N ASP A 69 -11.70 1.50 -1.16
CA ASP A 69 -12.33 2.19 -2.29
C ASP A 69 -12.12 3.71 -2.18
N TYR A 70 -12.26 4.30 -0.98
CA TYR A 70 -11.94 5.72 -0.77
C TYR A 70 -10.47 6.04 -1.05
N PHE A 71 -9.55 5.14 -0.69
CA PHE A 71 -8.14 5.32 -1.01
C PHE A 71 -7.90 5.33 -2.53
N VAL A 72 -8.50 4.38 -3.25
CA VAL A 72 -8.38 4.30 -4.73
C VAL A 72 -8.96 5.56 -5.37
N GLU A 73 -10.16 5.98 -4.96
CA GLU A 73 -10.81 7.18 -5.50
C GLU A 73 -9.96 8.44 -5.30
N GLU A 74 -9.43 8.66 -4.11
CA GLU A 74 -8.58 9.84 -3.86
C GLU A 74 -7.22 9.74 -4.55
N LEU A 75 -6.64 8.53 -4.66
CA LEU A 75 -5.40 8.34 -5.41
C LEU A 75 -5.59 8.68 -6.89
N ASP A 76 -6.66 8.18 -7.52
CA ASP A 76 -6.99 8.46 -8.92
C ASP A 76 -7.17 9.97 -9.14
N ARG A 77 -7.93 10.65 -8.25
CA ARG A 77 -8.08 12.11 -8.30
C ARG A 77 -6.75 12.86 -8.20
N LEU A 78 -5.83 12.40 -7.35
CA LEU A 78 -4.51 13.01 -7.22
C LEU A 78 -3.63 12.75 -8.44
N VAL A 79 -3.71 11.55 -9.03
CA VAL A 79 -2.99 11.18 -10.25
C VAL A 79 -3.47 12.02 -11.44
N ASP A 80 -4.77 12.30 -11.55
CA ASP A 80 -5.35 13.15 -12.60
C ASP A 80 -4.81 14.59 -12.57
N LEU A 81 -4.27 15.04 -11.43
CA LEU A 81 -3.64 16.36 -11.31
C LEU A 81 -2.17 16.38 -11.75
N ILE A 82 -1.55 15.22 -12.01
CA ILE A 82 -0.16 15.15 -12.46
C ILE A 82 -0.09 15.65 -13.91
N PRO A 83 0.64 16.75 -14.18
CA PRO A 83 0.84 17.21 -15.55
C PRO A 83 1.49 16.11 -16.39
N ALA A 84 1.08 15.95 -17.65
CA ALA A 84 1.74 15.04 -18.56
C ALA A 84 3.24 15.35 -18.60
N GLN A 85 4.07 14.38 -18.22
CA GLN A 85 5.51 14.51 -18.29
C GLN A 85 5.91 14.53 -19.77
N ASP A 86 6.34 15.69 -20.29
CA ASP A 86 6.87 15.78 -21.64
C ASP A 86 8.06 14.81 -21.77
N ALA A 87 7.98 13.93 -22.78
CA ALA A 87 8.87 12.80 -23.02
C ALA A 87 10.32 13.22 -23.38
N THR A 88 11.04 13.84 -22.45
CA THR A 88 12.37 14.43 -22.71
C THR A 88 13.55 13.65 -22.12
N ASP A 89 13.31 12.54 -21.40
CA ASP A 89 14.38 11.76 -20.76
C ASP A 89 14.76 10.48 -21.53
N LYS A 90 14.89 10.55 -22.87
CA LYS A 90 15.42 9.44 -23.69
C LYS A 90 16.92 9.51 -24.02
N GLU A 91 17.71 10.40 -23.42
CA GLU A 91 19.06 10.67 -23.95
C GLU A 91 20.28 10.48 -23.03
N HIS A 92 20.19 9.82 -21.86
CA HIS A 92 21.38 9.59 -21.01
C HIS A 92 21.57 8.15 -20.49
N SER A 93 21.54 7.17 -21.40
CA SER A 93 22.30 5.93 -21.17
C SER A 93 22.73 5.31 -22.50
N LYS A 94 23.86 5.78 -23.01
CA LYS A 94 24.75 5.03 -23.90
C LYS A 94 25.97 4.61 -23.09
#